data_AF-A0A8D8L3X0-F1
#
_entry.id   AF-A0A8D8L3X0-F1
#
_cell.length_a   1.000
_cell.length_b   1.000
_cell.length_c   1.000
_cell.angle_alpha   90.00
_cell.angle_beta   90.00
_cell.angle_gamma   90.00
#
_symmetry.space_group_name_H-M   'P 1'
#
loop_
_entity.id
_entity.type
_entity.pdbx_description
1 polymer ?
#
loop_
_entity_poly.entity_id
_entity_poly.type
_entity_poly.pdbx_seq_one_letter_code
_entity_poly.pdbx_strand_id
1 'polypeptide(L)'
;FLQNQVLTPAWKFLSDASDFDFESWQSSFNNAFSALSGSLPLNVNLLTFEPWKQPHSYLVRFEHLLEKDEDSLYSLPVTIDIAQLFGSFKIGTVKETTLAANQWLEDATRLKFTA
;
A
#
# COMPACT_ATOMS: atom_id res chain seq x y z
N PHE A 1 5.50 -2.61 14.01
CA PHE A 1 6.61 -2.48 13.03
C PHE A 1 7.30 -3.80 12.71
N LEU A 2 7.86 -4.50 13.71
CA LEU A 2 8.59 -5.77 13.52
C LEU A 2 7.73 -6.88 12.92
N GLN A 3 6.45 -6.92 13.25
CA GLN A 3 5.50 -7.89 12.67
C GLN A 3 5.52 -7.85 11.14
N ASN A 4 5.42 -6.68 10.51
CA ASN A 4 5.41 -6.59 9.05
C ASN A 4 6.75 -7.01 8.45
N GLN A 5 7.88 -6.70 9.11
CA GLN A 5 9.19 -7.18 8.65
C GLN A 5 9.29 -8.71 8.62
N VAL A 6 8.58 -9.39 9.51
CA VAL A 6 8.52 -10.86 9.55
C VAL A 6 7.48 -11.42 8.57
N LEU A 7 6.29 -10.81 8.50
CA LEU A 7 5.16 -11.33 7.73
C LEU A 7 5.22 -10.99 6.23
N THR A 8 5.94 -9.94 5.85
CA THR A 8 6.11 -9.53 4.44
C THR A 8 7.60 -9.52 4.06
N PRO A 9 8.27 -10.69 4.03
CA PRO A 9 9.66 -10.76 3.61
C PRO A 9 9.80 -10.48 2.11
N ALA A 10 10.96 -9.96 1.71
CA ALA A 10 11.25 -9.74 0.30
C ALA A 10 11.23 -11.06 -0.48
N TRP A 11 10.53 -11.07 -1.61
CA TRP A 11 10.54 -12.20 -2.52
C TRP A 11 11.85 -12.20 -3.31
N LYS A 12 12.47 -13.37 -3.42
CA LYS A 12 13.72 -13.54 -4.17
C LYS A 12 13.36 -14.10 -5.54
N PHE A 13 13.73 -13.36 -6.58
CA PHE A 13 13.61 -13.79 -7.96
C PHE A 13 15.01 -14.12 -8.48
N LEU A 14 15.11 -15.20 -9.26
CA LEU A 14 16.35 -15.68 -9.86
C LEU A 14 16.10 -15.89 -11.34
N SER A 15 17.07 -15.51 -12.17
CA SER A 15 17.05 -15.69 -13.62
C SER A 15 18.41 -16.15 -14.09
N ASP A 16 18.47 -16.84 -15.23
CA ASP A 16 19.73 -17.14 -15.88
C ASP A 16 20.41 -15.84 -16.32
N ALA A 17 21.71 -15.72 -16.02
CA ALA A 17 22.54 -14.58 -16.37
C ALA A 17 23.80 -15.01 -17.13
N SER A 18 23.84 -16.24 -17.65
CA SER A 18 25.03 -16.79 -18.33
C SER A 18 25.45 -15.98 -19.57
N ASP A 19 24.49 -15.32 -20.22
CA ASP A 19 24.72 -14.49 -21.41
C ASP A 19 25.13 -13.04 -21.09
N PHE A 20 25.20 -12.66 -19.82
CA PHE A 20 25.49 -11.28 -19.39
C PHE A 20 26.67 -11.24 -18.43
N ASP A 21 27.58 -10.29 -18.64
CA ASP A 21 28.48 -9.86 -17.58
C ASP A 21 27.77 -8.88 -16.62
N PHE A 22 28.36 -8.63 -15.45
CA PHE A 22 27.73 -7.79 -14.43
C PHE A 22 27.47 -6.36 -14.92
N GLU A 23 28.40 -5.76 -15.67
CA GLU A 23 28.30 -4.36 -16.13
C GLU A 23 27.25 -4.19 -17.23
N SER A 24 27.18 -5.12 -18.19
CA SER A 24 26.16 -5.15 -19.24
C SER A 24 24.77 -5.39 -18.65
N TRP A 25 24.63 -6.28 -17.68
CA TRP A 25 23.37 -6.49 -16.98
C TRP A 25 22.93 -5.22 -16.24
N GLN A 26 23.82 -4.64 -15.43
CA GLN A 26 23.50 -3.45 -14.63
C GLN A 26 23.06 -2.26 -15.50
N SER A 27 23.66 -2.09 -16.68
CA SER A 27 23.35 -0.98 -17.59
C SER A 27 22.14 -1.25 -18.50
N SER A 28 21.84 -2.51 -18.81
CA SER A 28 20.75 -2.88 -19.74
C SER A 28 19.38 -2.96 -19.08
N PHE A 29 19.31 -3.15 -17.76
CA PHE A 29 18.06 -3.40 -17.05
C PHE A 29 17.77 -2.33 -15.99
N ASN A 30 16.47 -2.13 -15.70
CA ASN A 30 16.07 -1.36 -14.54
C ASN A 30 16.15 -2.24 -13.29
N ASN A 31 17.13 -1.94 -12.44
CA ASN A 31 17.44 -2.74 -11.25
C ASN A 31 16.66 -2.31 -10.01
N ALA A 32 15.92 -1.20 -10.08
CA ALA A 32 15.13 -0.69 -8.96
C ALA A 32 13.85 -0.04 -9.44
N PHE A 33 12.72 -0.49 -8.89
CA PHE A 33 11.43 0.12 -9.14
C PHE A 33 10.72 0.39 -7.82
N SER A 34 10.14 1.58 -7.70
CA SER A 34 9.17 1.92 -6.66
C SER A 34 8.04 2.69 -7.32
N ALA A 35 6.82 2.27 -7.05
CA ALA A 35 5.63 3.01 -7.44
C ALA A 35 5.26 4.12 -6.43
N LEU A 36 5.88 4.08 -5.24
CA LEU A 36 5.72 5.07 -4.19
C LEU A 36 6.84 6.11 -4.31
N SER A 37 6.48 7.38 -4.21
CA SER A 37 7.44 8.50 -4.24
C SER A 37 8.14 8.72 -2.90
N GLY A 38 7.66 8.08 -1.83
CA GLY A 38 8.25 8.13 -0.50
C GLY A 38 7.77 6.98 0.36
N SER A 39 8.43 6.81 1.51
CA SER A 39 8.04 5.80 2.49
C SER A 39 6.74 6.20 3.20
N LEU A 40 5.92 5.21 3.52
CA LEU A 40 4.78 5.41 4.41
C LEU A 40 5.24 5.74 5.83
N PRO A 41 4.44 6.48 6.62
CA PRO A 41 4.65 6.61 8.05
C PRO A 41 4.75 5.22 8.70
N LEU A 42 5.61 5.07 9.70
CA LEU A 42 5.90 3.77 10.30
C LEU A 42 4.65 3.07 10.85
N ASN A 43 3.68 3.84 11.34
CA ASN A 43 2.40 3.37 11.88
C ASN A 43 1.34 3.05 10.82
N VAL A 44 1.64 3.19 9.53
CA VAL A 44 0.74 2.89 8.42
C VAL A 44 1.29 1.75 7.58
N ASN A 45 0.44 0.80 7.24
CA ASN A 45 0.78 -0.28 6.31
C ASN A 45 -0.15 -0.26 5.08
N LEU A 46 0.44 -0.50 3.91
CA LEU A 46 -0.30 -0.74 2.67
C LEU A 46 -0.68 -2.22 2.61
N LEU A 47 -1.88 -2.54 3.11
CA LEU A 47 -2.37 -3.91 3.23
C LEU A 47 -2.78 -4.52 1.89
N THR A 48 -3.34 -3.71 0.98
CA THR A 48 -3.77 -4.19 -0.34
C THR A 48 -3.44 -3.14 -1.40
N PHE A 49 -2.88 -3.60 -2.52
CA PHE A 49 -2.79 -2.85 -3.77
C PHE A 49 -2.99 -3.82 -4.94
N GLU A 50 -4.18 -3.83 -5.53
CA GLU A 50 -4.54 -4.79 -6.59
C GLU A 50 -5.42 -4.16 -7.67
N PRO A 51 -5.39 -4.66 -8.92
CA PRO A 51 -6.36 -4.29 -9.94
C PRO A 51 -7.79 -4.57 -9.46
N TRP A 52 -8.73 -3.71 -9.82
CA TRP A 52 -10.13 -3.84 -9.42
C TRP A 52 -11.08 -4.04 -10.62
N LYS A 53 -12.38 -3.83 -10.41
CA LYS A 53 -13.47 -4.21 -11.32
C LYS A 53 -13.38 -3.56 -12.71
N GLN A 54 -12.82 -2.36 -12.80
CA GLN A 54 -12.77 -1.57 -14.04
C GLN A 54 -11.33 -1.47 -14.56
N PRO A 55 -11.12 -1.34 -15.89
CA PRO A 55 -9.82 -1.02 -16.43
C PRO A 55 -9.24 0.23 -15.77
N HIS A 56 -7.94 0.21 -15.45
CA HIS A 56 -7.24 1.31 -14.77
C HIS A 56 -7.82 1.70 -13.39
N SER A 57 -8.56 0.79 -12.75
CA SER A 57 -8.98 0.95 -11.36
C SER A 57 -8.20 -0.01 -10.45
N TYR A 58 -7.91 0.46 -9.24
CA TYR A 58 -7.16 -0.28 -8.24
C TYR A 58 -7.86 -0.21 -6.90
N LEU A 59 -7.85 -1.32 -6.17
CA LEU A 59 -8.30 -1.37 -4.78
C LEU A 59 -7.09 -1.19 -3.88
N VAL A 60 -7.17 -0.20 -3.01
CA VAL A 60 -6.11 0.15 -2.07
C VAL A 60 -6.66 0.09 -0.65
N ARG A 61 -5.93 -0.56 0.26
CA ARG A 61 -6.25 -0.56 1.69
C ARG A 61 -5.04 -0.13 2.50
N PHE A 62 -5.23 0.86 3.35
CA PHE A 62 -4.27 1.26 4.37
C PHE A 62 -4.81 0.85 5.74
N GLU A 63 -3.92 0.43 6.62
CA GLU A 63 -4.25 0.16 8.01
C GLU A 63 -3.31 0.92 8.94
N HIS A 64 -3.85 1.32 10.08
CA HIS A 64 -3.05 1.81 11.20
C HIS A 64 -2.61 0.59 12.02
N LEU A 65 -1.32 0.44 12.23
CA LEU A 65 -0.75 -0.79 12.80
C LEU A 65 -0.88 -0.91 14.32
N LEU A 66 -1.11 0.21 15.00
CA LEU A 66 -1.12 0.29 16.45
C LEU A 66 -2.52 0.64 16.94
N GLU A 67 -2.90 -0.01 18.04
CA GLU A 67 -4.08 0.34 18.81
C GLU A 67 -3.85 1.63 19.61
N LYS A 68 -4.95 2.13 20.17
CA LYS A 68 -4.91 3.30 21.05
C LYS A 68 -4.01 3.02 22.27
N ASP A 69 -3.15 3.97 22.60
CA ASP A 69 -2.29 3.97 23.79
C ASP A 69 -1.19 2.87 23.83
N GLU A 70 -0.93 2.17 22.71
CA GLU A 70 0.20 1.22 22.61
C GLU A 70 1.56 1.91 22.53
N ASP A 71 1.63 3.08 21.88
CA ASP A 71 2.84 3.90 21.76
C ASP A 71 2.49 5.39 21.84
N SER A 72 3.29 6.16 22.58
CA SER A 72 3.00 7.58 22.85
C SER A 72 3.09 8.48 21.62
N LEU A 73 3.79 8.05 20.57
CA LEU A 73 3.98 8.80 19.33
C LEU A 73 3.22 8.16 18.16
N TYR A 74 3.33 6.83 18.03
CA TYR A 74 2.87 6.11 16.85
C TYR A 74 1.44 5.59 16.94
N SER A 75 0.80 5.63 18.12
CA SER A 75 -0.65 5.41 18.24
C SER A 75 -1.48 6.65 17.88
N LEU A 76 -0.84 7.78 17.59
CA LEU A 76 -1.53 9.02 17.23
C LEU A 76 -2.07 8.98 15.79
N PRO A 77 -3.18 9.69 15.51
CA PRO A 77 -3.70 9.81 14.14
C PRO A 77 -2.65 10.36 13.17
N VAL A 78 -2.66 9.85 11.95
CA VAL A 78 -1.75 10.26 10.88
C VAL A 78 -2.54 10.56 9.60
N THR A 79 -2.07 11.54 8.83
CA THR A 79 -2.62 11.91 7.53
C THR A 79 -1.62 11.56 6.44
N ILE A 80 -2.10 10.97 5.36
CA ILE A 80 -1.29 10.65 4.18
C ILE A 80 -1.88 11.37 2.95
N ASP A 81 -1.01 11.90 2.09
CA ASP A 81 -1.40 12.40 0.78
C ASP A 81 -1.26 11.27 -0.25
N ILE A 82 -2.39 10.71 -0.66
CA ILE A 82 -2.44 9.59 -1.60
C ILE A 82 -1.94 10.00 -2.99
N ALA A 83 -2.19 11.24 -3.42
CA ALA A 83 -1.76 11.73 -4.72
C ALA A 83 -0.24 11.88 -4.78
N GLN A 84 0.38 12.38 -3.70
CA GLN A 84 1.83 12.47 -3.60
C GLN A 84 2.48 11.10 -3.39
N LEU A 85 1.87 10.24 -2.57
CA LEU A 85 2.38 8.90 -2.27
C LEU A 85 2.55 8.07 -3.54
N PHE A 86 1.55 8.06 -4.40
CA PHE A 86 1.53 7.32 -5.66
C PHE A 86 1.99 8.17 -6.86
N GLY A 87 3.09 8.93 -6.72
CA GLY A 87 3.52 9.88 -7.75
C GLY A 87 3.91 9.26 -9.11
N SER A 88 4.09 7.95 -9.19
CA SER A 88 4.22 7.23 -10.47
C SER A 88 2.90 7.12 -11.25
N PHE A 89 1.76 7.41 -10.62
CA PHE A 89 0.43 7.30 -11.20
C PHE A 89 -0.27 8.67 -11.21
N LYS A 90 -1.07 8.92 -12.25
CA LYS A 90 -1.98 10.06 -12.29
C LYS A 90 -3.34 9.66 -11.74
N ILE A 91 -3.61 9.96 -10.48
CA ILE A 91 -4.90 9.65 -9.84
C ILE A 91 -5.98 10.60 -10.36
N GLY A 92 -7.02 10.05 -11.00
CA GLY A 92 -8.16 10.83 -11.47
C GLY A 92 -9.25 11.00 -10.40
N THR A 93 -9.62 9.91 -9.73
CA THR A 93 -10.70 9.89 -8.74
C THR A 93 -10.38 8.89 -7.63
N VAL A 94 -10.80 9.21 -6.41
CA VAL A 94 -10.75 8.30 -5.26
C VAL A 94 -12.18 8.19 -4.70
N LYS A 95 -12.60 6.97 -4.35
CA LYS A 95 -13.92 6.73 -3.75
C LYS A 95 -13.80 5.72 -2.62
N GLU A 96 -14.33 6.05 -1.45
CA GLU A 96 -14.28 5.19 -0.28
C GLU A 96 -15.32 4.06 -0.35
N THR A 97 -14.94 2.89 0.16
CA THR A 97 -15.78 1.70 0.20
C THR A 97 -15.78 1.08 1.60
N THR A 98 -16.74 0.20 1.85
CA THR A 98 -16.67 -0.73 2.97
C THR A 98 -15.45 -1.66 2.85
N LEU A 99 -15.02 -2.29 3.94
CA LEU A 99 -13.79 -3.11 3.96
C LEU A 99 -13.74 -4.19 2.86
N ALA A 100 -14.89 -4.81 2.56
CA ALA A 100 -15.03 -5.84 1.53
C ALA A 100 -15.10 -5.28 0.09
N ALA A 101 -15.05 -3.95 -0.08
CA ALA A 101 -15.14 -3.26 -1.37
C ALA A 101 -16.39 -3.64 -2.21
N ASN A 102 -17.47 -4.02 -1.54
CA ASN A 102 -18.73 -4.42 -2.17
C ASN A 102 -19.82 -3.33 -2.11
N GLN A 103 -19.61 -2.28 -1.30
CA GLN A 103 -20.53 -1.15 -1.14
C GLN A 103 -19.74 0.16 -0.97
N TRP A 104 -20.25 1.26 -1.53
CA TRP A 104 -19.71 2.60 -1.26
C TRP A 104 -19.91 2.98 0.20
N LEU A 105 -18.92 3.64 0.81
CA LEU A 105 -19.01 3.96 2.23
C LEU A 105 -20.15 4.94 2.53
N GLU A 106 -20.40 5.89 1.63
CA GLU A 106 -21.49 6.87 1.70
C GLU A 106 -22.90 6.23 1.73
N ASP A 107 -23.04 5.03 1.14
CA ASP A 107 -24.30 4.30 1.09
C ASP A 107 -24.46 3.31 2.26
N ALA A 108 -23.40 3.11 3.06
CA ALA A 108 -23.40 2.14 4.14
C ALA A 108 -24.15 2.66 5.36
N THR A 109 -25.14 1.90 5.84
CA THR A 109 -25.93 2.24 7.03
C THR A 109 -25.72 1.22 8.14
N ARG A 110 -25.51 1.71 9.36
CA ARG A 110 -25.35 0.88 10.57
C ARG A 110 -26.59 1.02 11.44
N LEU A 111 -27.04 -0.11 12.01
CA LEU A 111 -28.10 -0.11 13.02
C LEU A 111 -27.62 0.67 14.26
N LYS A 112 -28.56 1.38 14.89
CA LYS A 112 -28.34 2.10 16.15
C LYS A 112 -29.02 1.33 17.27
N PHE A 113 -28.26 0.99 18.30
CA PHE A 113 -28.74 0.28 19.48
C PHE A 113 -28.68 1.21 20.68
N THR A 114 -29.73 1.24 21.48
CA THR A 114 -29.76 1.91 22.80
C THR A 114 -29.38 0.91 23.87
N ALA A 115 -28.49 1.31 24.78
CA ALA A 115 -28.15 0.55 25.98
C ALA A 115 -29.30 0.55 26.98
#